data_AF-A0AAN9CE70-F1
#
_entry.id   AF-A0AAN9CE70-F1
#
_cell.length_a   1.000
_cell.length_b   1.000
_cell.length_c   1.000
_cell.angle_alpha   90.00
_cell.angle_beta   90.00
_cell.angle_gamma   90.00
#
_symmetry.space_group_name_H-M   'P 1'
#
loop_
_entity.id
_entity.type
_entity.pdbx_description
1 polymer ?
#
loop_
_entity_poly.entity_id
_entity_poly.type
_entity_poly.pdbx_seq_one_letter_code
_entity_poly.pdbx_strand_id
1 'polypeptide(L)'
;MSSLGRTAGVLRSGLQLLRRGPQQMTLRKAGGGPHIEPQYRQPPQITKNQTFQSELLSGAMWFWILWHCWHDPDAVLGHFPWPDTSAWTDEELGIPPDDEE
;
A
#
# COMPACT_ATOMS: atom_id res chain seq x y z
N MET A 1 -13.60 -45.44 -50.85
CA MET A 1 -14.10 -44.55 -49.78
C MET A 1 -12.97 -43.64 -49.31
N SER A 2 -12.74 -42.46 -49.91
CA SER A 2 -11.69 -41.53 -49.36
C SER A 2 -11.77 -40.07 -49.84
N SER A 3 -12.94 -39.57 -50.24
CA SER A 3 -13.09 -38.15 -50.66
C SER A 3 -13.73 -37.25 -49.58
N LEU A 4 -14.28 -37.82 -48.51
CA LEU A 4 -15.01 -37.08 -47.47
C LEU A 4 -14.12 -36.37 -46.42
N GLY A 5 -12.84 -36.75 -46.30
CA GLY A 5 -11.97 -36.20 -45.25
C GLY A 5 -11.37 -34.82 -45.58
N ARG A 6 -11.21 -34.48 -46.86
CA ARG A 6 -10.53 -33.24 -47.28
C ARG A 6 -11.45 -32.01 -47.30
N THR A 7 -12.76 -32.20 -47.49
CA THR A 7 -13.75 -31.12 -47.47
C THR A 7 -14.08 -30.66 -46.05
N ALA A 8 -14.04 -31.56 -45.07
CA ALA A 8 -14.26 -31.23 -43.66
C ALA A 8 -13.17 -30.30 -43.08
N GLY A 9 -11.92 -30.46 -43.53
CA GLY A 9 -10.81 -29.60 -43.09
C GLY A 9 -10.94 -28.14 -43.56
N VAL A 10 -11.33 -27.94 -44.82
CA VAL A 10 -11.51 -26.60 -45.42
C VAL A 10 -12.71 -25.86 -44.83
N LEU A 11 -13.80 -26.59 -44.52
CA LEU A 11 -14.94 -26.03 -43.80
C LEU A 11 -14.58 -25.60 -42.38
N ARG A 12 -13.70 -26.33 -41.69
CA ARG A 12 -13.30 -25.99 -40.32
C ARG A 12 -12.37 -24.77 -40.25
N SER A 13 -11.42 -24.65 -41.19
CA SER A 13 -10.57 -23.45 -41.29
C SER A 13 -11.34 -22.21 -41.76
N GLY A 14 -12.28 -22.37 -42.70
CA GLY A 14 -13.14 -21.28 -43.15
C GLY A 14 -14.04 -20.73 -42.04
N LEU A 15 -14.60 -21.62 -41.21
CA LEU A 15 -15.41 -21.23 -40.05
C LEU A 15 -14.60 -20.52 -38.96
N GLN A 16 -13.33 -20.89 -38.77
CA GLN A 16 -12.44 -20.24 -37.80
C GLN A 16 -12.08 -18.80 -38.20
N LEU A 17 -11.96 -18.53 -39.50
CA LEU A 17 -11.74 -17.17 -40.00
C LEU A 17 -13.01 -16.32 -39.90
N LEU A 18 -14.20 -16.90 -40.12
CA LEU A 18 -15.47 -16.18 -39.93
C LEU A 18 -15.74 -15.84 -38.45
N ARG A 19 -15.25 -16.66 -37.52
CA ARG A 19 -15.42 -16.46 -36.06
C ARG A 19 -14.41 -15.47 -35.47
N ARG A 20 -13.31 -15.18 -36.18
CA ARG A 20 -12.33 -14.16 -35.80
C ARG A 20 -12.81 -12.82 -36.37
N GLY A 21 -13.70 -12.17 -35.63
CA GLY A 21 -14.11 -10.78 -35.91
C GLY A 21 -12.90 -9.84 -36.05
N PRO A 22 -13.08 -8.62 -36.57
CA PRO A 22 -11.98 -7.72 -36.91
C PRO A 22 -11.03 -7.59 -35.72
N GLN A 23 -9.82 -8.14 -35.88
CA GLN A 23 -8.76 -7.96 -34.90
C GLN A 23 -8.47 -6.47 -34.89
N GLN A 24 -8.93 -5.78 -33.85
CA GLN A 24 -8.52 -4.41 -33.60
C GLN A 24 -7.01 -4.43 -33.44
N MET A 25 -6.29 -4.03 -34.49
CA MET A 25 -4.88 -3.69 -34.38
C MET A 25 -4.82 -2.57 -33.35
N THR A 26 -4.38 -2.89 -32.14
CA THR A 26 -4.12 -1.91 -31.11
C THR A 26 -2.92 -1.08 -31.58
N LEU A 27 -3.20 0.00 -32.30
CA LEU A 27 -2.20 0.99 -32.66
C LEU A 27 -1.68 1.58 -31.35
N ARG A 28 -0.52 1.10 -30.89
CA ARG A 28 0.19 1.68 -29.76
C ARG A 28 0.68 3.06 -30.19
N LYS A 29 -0.09 4.11 -29.87
CA LYS A 29 0.38 5.50 -29.94
C LYS A 29 1.50 5.68 -28.91
N ALA A 30 2.75 5.42 -29.33
CA ALA A 30 3.90 5.44 -28.44
C ALA A 30 4.44 6.85 -28.11
N GLY A 31 3.90 7.91 -28.72
CA GLY A 31 4.49 9.25 -28.65
C GLY A 31 3.58 10.39 -28.16
N GLY A 32 2.39 10.11 -27.63
CA GLY A 32 1.43 11.16 -27.27
C GLY A 32 0.31 10.70 -26.34
N GLY A 33 0.66 9.87 -25.33
CA GLY A 33 -0.26 9.44 -24.28
C GLY A 33 -0.51 10.51 -23.21
N PRO A 34 -1.37 10.24 -22.20
CA PRO A 34 -1.90 11.20 -21.20
C PRO A 34 -0.85 11.58 -20.14
N HIS A 35 0.32 12.04 -20.60
CA HIS A 35 1.42 12.52 -19.79
C HIS A 35 1.12 13.95 -19.33
N ILE A 36 1.43 14.24 -18.07
CA ILE A 36 1.36 15.59 -17.48
C ILE A 36 2.26 16.51 -18.31
N GLU A 37 1.66 17.47 -19.01
CA GLU A 37 2.41 18.40 -19.86
C GLU A 37 3.35 19.28 -19.02
N PRO A 38 4.59 19.54 -19.49
CA PRO A 38 5.50 20.44 -18.83
C PRO A 38 4.94 21.88 -18.89
N GLN A 39 4.82 22.52 -17.72
CA GLN A 39 4.36 23.91 -17.60
C GLN A 39 5.49 24.81 -17.12
N TYR A 40 5.52 26.06 -17.59
CA TYR A 40 6.53 27.04 -17.21
C TYR A 40 5.95 28.11 -16.29
N ARG A 41 6.58 28.32 -15.11
CA ARG A 41 6.18 29.31 -14.09
C ARG A 41 4.73 29.17 -13.58
N GLN A 42 4.12 28.00 -13.78
CA GLN A 42 2.76 27.67 -13.33
C GLN A 42 2.79 26.39 -12.49
N PRO A 43 1.86 26.22 -11.54
CA PRO A 43 1.75 24.99 -10.76
C PRO A 43 1.45 23.80 -11.68
N PRO A 44 2.09 22.63 -11.47
CA PRO A 44 1.94 21.49 -12.36
C PRO A 44 0.51 20.93 -12.33
N GLN A 45 0.09 20.32 -13.44
CA GLN A 45 -1.15 19.56 -13.50
C GLN A 45 -1.05 18.30 -12.62
N ILE A 46 -1.96 18.17 -11.65
CA ILE A 46 -2.08 16.97 -10.81
C ILE A 46 -3.28 16.16 -11.27
N THR A 47 -3.12 14.85 -11.36
CA THR A 47 -4.24 13.96 -11.69
C THR A 47 -5.12 13.72 -10.46
N LYS A 48 -6.45 13.65 -10.66
CA LYS A 48 -7.40 13.39 -9.56
C LYS A 48 -7.14 12.08 -8.82
N ASN A 49 -6.62 11.07 -9.53
CA ASN A 49 -6.25 9.80 -8.93
C ASN A 49 -5.04 9.97 -8.01
N GLN A 50 -4.07 10.79 -8.36
CA GLN A 50 -2.90 11.04 -7.53
C GLN A 50 -3.27 11.75 -6.22
N THR A 51 -4.12 12.78 -6.28
CA THR A 51 -4.59 13.45 -5.06
C THR A 51 -5.36 12.49 -4.16
N PHE A 52 -6.30 11.73 -4.72
CA PHE A 52 -7.09 10.76 -3.97
C PHE A 52 -6.22 9.68 -3.30
N GLN A 53 -5.24 9.12 -4.00
CA GLN A 53 -4.33 8.12 -3.43
C GLN A 53 -3.46 8.71 -2.33
N SER A 54 -3.00 9.96 -2.48
CA SER A 54 -2.21 10.63 -1.44
C SER A 54 -3.03 10.91 -0.17
N GLU A 55 -4.29 11.33 -0.33
CA GLU A 55 -5.21 11.57 0.79
C GLU A 55 -5.58 10.26 1.48
N LEU A 56 -5.83 9.20 0.71
CA LEU A 56 -6.14 7.87 1.25
C LEU A 56 -4.97 7.30 2.05
N LEU A 57 -3.74 7.43 1.55
CA LEU A 57 -2.55 6.96 2.27
C LEU A 57 -2.29 7.79 3.53
N SER A 58 -2.41 9.11 3.45
CA SER A 58 -2.29 10.00 4.61
C SER A 58 -3.34 9.70 5.68
N GLY A 59 -4.59 9.48 5.26
CA GLY A 59 -5.68 9.08 6.14
C GLY A 59 -5.44 7.71 6.78
N ALA A 60 -4.97 6.73 6.00
CA ALA A 60 -4.63 5.40 6.52
C ALA A 60 -3.48 5.45 7.54
N MET A 61 -2.46 6.27 7.29
CA MET A 61 -1.35 6.49 8.23
C MET A 61 -1.85 7.07 9.56
N TRP A 62 -2.62 8.15 9.52
CA TRP A 62 -3.15 8.78 10.75
C TRP A 62 -4.16 7.90 11.46
N PHE A 63 -5.03 7.22 10.72
CA PHE A 63 -5.93 6.22 11.27
C PHE A 63 -5.14 5.14 12.01
N TRP A 64 -4.07 4.61 11.41
CA TRP A 64 -3.23 3.60 12.04
C TRP A 64 -2.57 4.09 13.32
N ILE A 65 -2.02 5.31 13.33
CA ILE A 65 -1.39 5.90 14.52
C ILE A 65 -2.41 6.03 15.65
N LEU A 66 -3.59 6.59 15.38
CA LEU A 66 -4.62 6.79 16.39
C LEU A 66 -5.21 5.46 16.87
N TRP A 67 -5.42 4.52 15.95
CA TRP A 67 -5.89 3.18 16.28
C TRP A 67 -4.90 2.45 17.19
N HIS A 68 -3.60 2.50 16.87
CA HIS A 68 -2.56 1.85 17.67
C HIS A 68 -2.36 2.53 19.02
N CYS A 69 -2.45 3.86 19.08
CA CYS A 69 -2.42 4.60 20.34
C CYS A 69 -3.59 4.24 21.27
N TRP A 70 -4.76 3.91 20.71
CA TRP A 70 -5.90 3.47 21.50
C TRP A 70 -5.82 2.01 21.94
N HIS A 71 -5.36 1.12 21.06
CA HIS A 71 -5.28 -0.32 21.35
C HIS A 71 -4.08 -0.72 22.21
N ASP A 72 -2.92 -0.11 21.98
CA ASP A 72 -1.66 -0.40 22.68
C ASP A 72 -1.03 0.88 23.24
N PRO A 73 -1.73 1.60 24.16
CA PRO A 73 -1.21 2.86 24.73
C PRO A 73 0.07 2.65 25.53
N ASP A 74 0.25 1.45 26.10
CA ASP A 74 1.38 1.09 26.95
C ASP A 74 2.73 1.14 26.20
N ALA A 75 2.73 0.90 24.89
CA ALA A 75 3.94 1.01 24.08
C ALA A 75 4.44 2.46 23.97
N VAL A 76 3.54 3.45 24.15
CA VAL A 76 3.86 4.88 24.08
C VAL A 76 4.06 5.46 25.47
N LEU A 77 3.20 5.09 26.43
CA LEU A 77 3.22 5.63 27.79
C LEU A 77 4.15 4.87 28.75
N GLY A 78 4.58 3.67 28.37
CA GLY A 78 5.39 2.77 29.18
C GLY A 78 4.52 1.66 29.79
N HIS A 79 4.98 0.42 29.65
CA HIS A 79 4.29 -0.76 30.19
C HIS A 79 4.32 -0.85 31.72
N PHE A 80 5.33 -0.24 32.34
CA PHE A 80 5.55 -0.36 33.79
C PHE A 80 5.69 1.03 34.42
N PRO A 81 5.11 1.22 35.62
CA PRO A 81 5.31 2.46 36.36
C PRO A 81 6.79 2.61 36.72
N TRP A 82 7.31 3.81 36.56
CA TRP A 82 8.67 4.12 36.99
C TRP A 82 8.75 4.09 38.52
N PRO A 83 9.65 3.28 39.12
CA PRO A 83 9.75 3.21 40.58
C PRO A 83 10.28 4.52 41.16
N ASP A 84 9.69 4.97 42.26
CA ASP A 84 10.21 6.09 43.03
C ASP A 84 11.37 5.60 43.92
N THR A 85 12.58 6.04 43.60
CA THR A 85 13.82 5.63 44.28
C THR A 85 13.89 6.12 45.73
N SER A 86 13.08 7.13 46.09
CA SER A 86 13.05 7.68 47.45
C SER A 86 12.13 6.92 48.40
N ALA A 87 11.26 6.06 47.86
CA ALA A 87 10.39 5.19 48.62
C ALA A 87 11.09 3.88 49.05
N TRP A 88 12.31 3.62 48.56
CA TRP A 88 13.10 2.46 48.98
C TRP A 88 13.61 2.67 50.40
N THR A 89 13.37 1.69 51.26
CA THR A 89 13.81 1.77 52.66
C THR A 89 15.31 1.51 52.76
N ASP A 90 15.97 2.17 53.71
CA ASP A 90 17.39 1.99 53.95
C ASP A 90 17.74 0.52 54.31
N GLU A 91 16.78 -0.24 54.85
CA GLU A 91 16.88 -1.69 55.08
C GLU A 91 16.97 -2.50 53.78
N GLU A 92 16.15 -2.18 52.77
CA GLU A 92 16.21 -2.82 51.44
C GLU A 92 17.47 -2.41 50.67
N LEU A 93 17.95 -1.19 50.90
CA LEU A 93 19.13 -0.64 50.26
C LEU A 93 20.44 -1.02 50.99
N GLY A 94 20.34 -1.67 52.16
CA GLY A 94 21.46 -2.12 52.96
C GLY A 94 22.30 -0.98 53.55
N ILE A 95 21.70 0.20 53.73
CA ILE A 95 22.35 1.35 54.34
C ILE A 95 22.24 1.20 55.86
N PRO A 96 23.35 0.96 56.58
CA PRO A 96 23.31 0.87 58.03
C PRO A 96 22.91 2.23 58.63
N PRO A 97 22.13 2.26 59.72
CA PRO A 97 21.89 3.50 60.45
C PRO A 97 23.21 4.01 61.03
N ASP A 98 23.48 5.30 60.84
CA ASP A 98 24.65 5.99 61.41
C ASP A 98 24.43 6.23 62.92
N ASP A 99 24.33 5.17 63.72
CA ASP A 99 24.29 5.27 65.18
C ASP A 99 25.73 5.47 65.71
N GLU A 100 26.21 6.72 65.69
CA GLU A 100 27.35 7.18 66.51
C GLU A 100 26.88 8.27 67.51
N GLU A 101 26.34 7.84 68.66
CA GLU A 101 26.32 8.62 69.93
C GLU A 101 26.57 7.71 71.14
#